data_AF-A0A1H8L0Y0-F1
#
_entry.id   AF-A0A1H8L0Y0-F1
#
_cell.length_a   1.000
_cell.length_b   1.000
_cell.length_c   1.000
_cell.angle_alpha   90.00
_cell.angle_beta   90.00
_cell.angle_gamma   90.00
#
_symmetry.space_group_name_H-M   'P 1'
#
loop_
_entity.id
_entity.type
_entity.pdbx_description
1 polymer ?
#
loop_
_entity_poly.entity_id
_entity_poly.type
_entity_poly.pdbx_seq_one_letter_code
_entity_poly.pdbx_strand_id
1 'polypeptide(L)' 'MEIVHEYDFGIVHLSAYFCELVNGEPVRTEHESLKWLEKHELDSLDWAEANLPTVAKIQNR' A
#
# COMPACT_ATOMS: atom_id res chain seq x y z
N MET A 1 4.93 -9.77 -0.45
CA MET A 1 3.63 -10.41 -0.68
C MET A 1 3.25 -10.18 -2.12
N GLU A 2 2.70 -11.18 -2.79
CA GLU A 2 2.14 -11.04 -4.13
C GLU A 2 0.61 -11.11 -4.07
N ILE A 3 -0.06 -10.20 -4.77
CA ILE A 3 -1.52 -10.15 -4.94
C ILE A 3 -1.76 -10.11 -6.46
N VAL A 4 -2.59 -11.03 -6.95
CA VAL A 4 -3.02 -11.05 -8.35
C VAL A 4 -4.50 -10.70 -8.39
N HIS A 5 -4.86 -9.69 -9.17
CA HIS A 5 -6.24 -9.25 -9.34
C HIS A 5 -6.57 -9.14 -10.83
N GLU A 6 -7.73 -9.65 -11.22
CA GLU A 6 -8.22 -9.63 -12.59
C GLU A 6 -9.26 -8.54 -12.76
N TYR A 7 -9.00 -7.61 -13.66
CA TYR A 7 -9.92 -6.56 -14.08
C TYR A 7 -10.37 -6.81 -15.51
N ASP A 8 -11.47 -6.18 -15.93
CA ASP A 8 -12.00 -6.26 -17.30
C ASP A 8 -10.96 -5.89 -18.38
N PHE A 9 -9.94 -5.08 -18.03
CA PHE A 9 -8.88 -4.65 -18.93
C PHE A 9 -7.59 -5.50 -18.87
N GLY A 10 -7.45 -6.38 -17.89
CA GLY A 10 -6.26 -7.21 -17.73
C GLY A 10 -5.98 -7.67 -16.30
N ILE A 11 -4.86 -8.39 -16.15
CA ILE A 11 -4.41 -8.97 -14.88
C ILE A 11 -3.33 -8.08 -14.27
N VAL A 12 -3.54 -7.66 -13.03
CA VAL A 12 -2.59 -6.87 -12.24
C VAL A 12 -1.89 -7.76 -11.23
N HIS A 13 -0.56 -7.79 -11.28
CA HIS A 13 0.30 -8.40 -10.27
C HIS A 13 0.89 -7.30 -9.38
N LEU A 14 0.53 -7.31 -8.10
CA LEU A 14 1.02 -6.37 -7.09
C LEU A 14 1.96 -7.06 -6.11
N SER A 15 3.20 -6.59 -6.04
CA SER A 15 4.21 -7.06 -5.09
C SER A 15 4.51 -6.00 -4.03
N ALA A 16 4.16 -6.31 -2.78
CA ALA A 16 4.41 -5.43 -1.62
C ALA A 16 5.57 -5.95 -0.76
N TYR A 17 6.48 -5.04 -0.37
CA TYR A 17 7.65 -5.35 0.44
C TYR A 17 7.66 -4.47 1.70
N PHE A 18 8.04 -5.07 2.82
CA PHE A 18 8.37 -4.29 4.02
C PHE A 18 9.77 -3.70 3.86
N CYS A 19 9.87 -2.40 4.07
CA CYS A 19 11.13 -1.67 4.00
C CYS A 19 11.28 -0.81 5.24
N GLU A 20 12.52 -0.55 5.61
CA GLU A 20 12.88 0.38 6.67
C GLU A 20 13.48 1.64 6.04
N LEU A 21 13.08 2.80 6.55
CA LEU A 21 13.69 4.06 6.15
C LEU A 21 15.03 4.19 6.88
N VAL A 22 16.12 3.96 6.16
CA VAL A 22 17.49 3.98 6.75
C VAL A 22 17.95 5.41 7.03
N ASN A 23 17.66 6.34 6.14
CA ASN A 23 18.03 7.76 6.25
C ASN A 23 17.18 8.62 5.30
N GLY A 24 17.07 9.92 5.58
CA GLY A 24 16.33 10.88 4.78
C GLY A 24 14.82 10.80 4.98
N GLU A 25 14.07 11.37 4.03
CA GLU A 25 12.61 11.37 4.02
C GLU A 25 12.11 10.98 2.62
N PRO A 26 10.96 10.28 2.51
CA PRO A 26 10.37 9.98 1.21
C PRO A 26 10.02 11.26 0.43
N VAL A 27 10.48 11.33 -0.82
CA VAL A 27 10.16 12.43 -1.73
C VAL A 27 9.13 11.97 -2.76
N ARG A 28 8.07 12.76 -2.95
CA ARG A 28 7.06 12.53 -3.98
C ARG A 28 7.65 12.74 -5.38
N THR A 29 7.79 11.68 -6.16
CA THR A 29 8.20 11.75 -7.57
C THR A 29 7.03 11.59 -8.53
N GLU A 30 6.00 10.83 -8.14
CA GLU A 30 4.81 10.56 -8.98
C GLU A 30 3.49 10.89 -8.27
N HIS A 31 3.38 10.62 -6.97
CA HIS A 31 2.12 10.75 -6.23
C HIS A 31 1.80 12.19 -5.82
N GLU A 32 0.52 12.54 -5.84
CA GLU A 32 0.01 13.86 -5.46
C GLU A 32 0.24 14.16 -3.97
N SER A 33 0.16 13.17 -3.09
CA SER A 33 0.36 13.35 -1.64
C SER A 33 1.05 12.15 -0.99
N LEU A 34 1.72 12.40 0.13
CA LEU A 34 2.30 11.40 1.02
C LEU A 34 1.97 11.77 2.45
N LYS A 35 1.58 10.77 3.25
CA LYS A 35 1.24 10.92 4.66
C LYS A 35 1.71 9.70 5.43
N TRP A 36 2.40 9.94 6.55
CA TRP A 36 2.65 8.92 7.56
C TRP A 36 1.38 8.68 8.37
N LEU A 37 1.02 7.42 8.56
CA LEU A 37 -0.16 6.99 9.30
C LEU A 37 0.20 5.90 10.29
N GLU A 38 -0.42 5.96 11.47
CA GLU A 38 -0.44 4.85 12.40
C GLU A 38 -1.29 3.71 11.84
N LYS A 39 -0.99 2.46 12.25
CA LYS A 39 -1.70 1.26 11.75
C LYS A 39 -3.22 1.36 11.90
N HIS A 40 -3.70 1.92 13.00
CA HIS A 40 -5.13 2.05 13.30
C HIS A 40 -5.81 3.14 12.46
N GLU A 41 -5.06 4.05 11.84
CA GLU A 41 -5.60 5.08 10.95
C GLU A 41 -5.82 4.55 9.53
N LEU A 42 -5.26 3.39 9.17
CA LEU A 42 -5.34 2.87 7.80
C LEU A 42 -6.79 2.60 7.36
N ASP A 43 -7.68 2.22 8.27
CA ASP A 43 -9.11 2.00 7.96
C ASP A 43 -9.88 3.28 7.67
N SER A 44 -9.30 4.45 7.94
CA SER A 44 -9.93 5.73 7.65
C SER A 44 -9.84 6.15 6.18
N LEU A 45 -9.04 5.44 5.38
CA LEU A 45 -8.82 5.73 3.96
C LEU A 45 -9.58 4.75 3.06
N ASP A 46 -9.99 5.26 1.89
CA ASP A 46 -10.55 4.44 0.81
C ASP A 46 -9.42 3.86 -0.03
N TRP A 47 -9.03 2.61 0.25
CA TRP A 47 -7.97 1.91 -0.46
C TRP A 47 -8.51 1.25 -1.72
N ALA A 48 -7.72 1.28 -2.80
CA ALA A 48 -8.02 0.45 -3.97
C ALA A 48 -8.10 -1.04 -3.58
N GLU A 49 -8.98 -1.80 -4.22
CA GLU A 49 -9.28 -3.19 -3.87
C GLU A 49 -8.02 -4.08 -3.84
N ALA A 50 -7.10 -3.86 -4.77
CA ALA A 50 -5.82 -4.59 -4.82
C ALA A 50 -4.93 -4.34 -3.59
N ASN A 51 -5.13 -3.24 -2.86
CA ASN A 51 -4.35 -2.87 -1.67
C ASN A 51 -4.94 -3.38 -0.36
N LEU A 52 -6.24 -3.71 -0.30
CA LEU A 52 -6.91 -4.20 0.91
C LEU A 52 -6.20 -5.38 1.59
N PRO A 53 -5.70 -6.41 0.86
CA PRO A 53 -4.98 -7.51 1.50
C PRO A 53 -3.65 -7.07 2.13
N THR A 54 -3.03 -6.01 1.60
CA THR A 54 -1.81 -5.42 2.17
C THR A 54 -2.09 -4.67 3.46
N VAL A 55 -3.12 -3.82 3.45
CA VAL A 55 -3.54 -3.04 4.62
C VAL A 55 -3.89 -3.97 5.79
N ALA A 56 -4.70 -5.00 5.54
CA ALA A 56 -5.06 -5.98 6.56
C ALA A 56 -3.83 -6.69 7.16
N LYS A 57 -2.79 -6.97 6.36
CA LYS A 57 -1.55 -7.57 6.89
C LYS A 57 -0.72 -6.61 7.72
N ILE A 58 -0.71 -5.32 7.39
CA ILE A 58 0.00 -4.30 8.16
C ILE A 58 -0.66 -4.12 9.54
N GLN A 59 -1.98 -4.14 9.59
CA GLN A 59 -2.76 -3.97 10.83
C GLN A 59 -2.66 -5.17 11.77
N ASN A 60 -2.61 -6.39 11.23
CA ASN A 60 -2.53 -7.62 12.01
C ASN A 60 -1.10 -8.02 12.43
N ARG A 61 -0.12 -7.16 12.16
CA ARG A 61 1.28 -7.37 12.59
C ARG A 61 1.55 -6.61 13.89
#